data_AF-A0A9D6R104-F1
#
_entry.id   AF-A0A9D6R104-F1
#
_cell.length_a   1.000
_cell.length_b   1.000
_cell.length_c   1.000
_cell.angle_alpha   90.00
_cell.angle_beta   90.00
_cell.angle_gamma   90.00
#
_symmetry.space_group_name_H-M   'P 1'
#
loop_
_entity.id
_entity.type
_entity.pdbx_description
1 polymer ?
#
loop_
_entity_poly.entity_id
_entity_poly.type
_entity_poly.pdbx_seq_one_letter_code
_entity_poly.pdbx_strand_id
1 'polypeptide(L)'
;MSGGSAFATPSTHIWSPSTDVQPYGVFHLTNDIYIPTGNDVETKVRPNTVTNLGLTTGVLPYEKFNLELGFDHIAGYGVLDAYPIYFNAKFGIPENAFGEFFPAIAVGSYMIGTKRGGEARTAMTSKLGTDYDIYYAKAAKTLGPVGRFSVGYYAGNKRLLVDENGKSDENGILLCWERTMSEISDNLWLSVDYMGGKSSYGALAYGFSWKFSPNVSMIFAYVNQNNKKLSGVTDWFTTQLDIDFDVFTGKKEK
;
A
#
# COMPACT_ATOMS: atom_id res chain seq x y z
N MET A 1 -19.86 -5.46 -23.94
CA MET A 1 -19.37 -4.31 -23.15
C MET A 1 -19.10 -4.83 -21.74
N SER A 2 -17.85 -5.14 -21.40
CA SER A 2 -17.47 -5.59 -20.05
C SER A 2 -17.17 -4.35 -19.20
N GLY A 3 -18.12 -3.95 -18.37
CA GLY A 3 -17.85 -3.01 -17.28
C GLY A 3 -16.87 -3.69 -16.33
N GLY A 4 -15.60 -3.31 -16.40
CA GLY A 4 -14.61 -3.73 -15.40
C GLY A 4 -14.93 -3.00 -14.11
N SER A 5 -15.45 -3.73 -13.12
CA SER A 5 -15.74 -3.23 -11.78
C SER A 5 -14.57 -2.39 -11.25
N ALA A 6 -14.86 -1.25 -10.62
CA ALA A 6 -13.83 -0.46 -9.95
C ALA A 6 -13.33 -1.21 -8.71
N PHE A 7 -12.15 -1.82 -8.83
CA PHE A 7 -11.35 -2.28 -7.69
C PHE A 7 -10.36 -1.17 -7.32
N ALA A 8 -9.81 -1.19 -6.10
CA ALA A 8 -8.51 -0.54 -5.90
C ALA A 8 -7.53 -1.06 -6.94
N THR A 9 -6.62 -0.22 -7.41
CA THR A 9 -5.62 -0.66 -8.37
C THR A 9 -4.79 -1.78 -7.78
N PRO A 10 -4.31 -2.73 -8.60
CA PRO A 10 -4.07 -4.08 -8.12
C PRO A 10 -3.03 -4.19 -6.99
N SER A 11 -2.14 -3.22 -6.80
CA SER A 11 -1.00 -3.38 -5.88
C SER A 11 -1.28 -2.98 -4.42
N THR A 12 -2.25 -2.13 -4.11
CA THR A 12 -2.43 -1.60 -2.74
C THR A 12 -3.90 -1.44 -2.35
N HIS A 13 -4.19 -1.52 -1.04
CA HIS A 13 -5.35 -0.84 -0.47
C HIS A 13 -4.95 0.61 -0.16
N ILE A 14 -5.71 1.33 0.66
CA ILE A 14 -5.38 2.74 0.97
C ILE A 14 -4.02 2.87 1.66
N TRP A 15 -3.70 1.96 2.58
CA TRP A 15 -2.51 2.04 3.45
C TRP A 15 -1.72 0.73 3.52
N SER A 16 -2.42 -0.41 3.52
CA SER A 16 -1.84 -1.75 3.53
C SER A 16 -1.83 -2.36 2.12
N PRO A 17 -1.00 -3.39 1.84
CA PRO A 17 -1.01 -4.05 0.55
C PRO A 17 -2.33 -4.81 0.31
N SER A 18 -2.82 -4.82 -0.92
CA SER A 18 -3.95 -5.65 -1.34
C SER A 18 -3.50 -7.07 -1.73
N THR A 19 -4.47 -7.97 -1.94
CA THR A 19 -4.21 -9.31 -2.49
C THR A 19 -4.15 -9.36 -4.02
N ASP A 20 -4.48 -8.27 -4.70
CA ASP A 20 -4.42 -8.23 -6.15
C ASP A 20 -2.97 -8.03 -6.61
N VAL A 21 -2.68 -8.38 -7.85
CA VAL A 21 -1.33 -8.35 -8.42
C VAL A 21 -1.43 -7.79 -9.83
N GLN A 22 -0.46 -6.96 -10.23
CA GLN A 22 -0.38 -6.42 -11.56
C GLN A 22 -0.38 -7.53 -12.62
N PRO A 23 -1.21 -7.42 -13.67
CA PRO A 23 -1.18 -8.37 -14.77
C PRO A 23 0.15 -8.37 -15.52
N TYR A 24 0.46 -9.49 -16.18
CA TYR A 24 1.66 -9.62 -17.01
C TYR A 24 1.80 -8.49 -18.02
N GLY A 25 2.94 -7.77 -17.98
CA GLY A 25 3.27 -6.72 -18.94
C GLY A 25 2.49 -5.41 -18.77
N VAL A 26 1.59 -5.33 -17.78
CA VAL A 26 0.96 -4.09 -17.38
C VAL A 26 1.92 -3.36 -16.44
N PHE A 27 2.21 -2.10 -16.76
CA PHE A 27 2.88 -1.18 -15.87
C PHE A 27 1.85 -0.40 -15.09
N HIS A 28 2.17 -0.19 -13.82
CA HIS A 28 1.37 0.54 -12.86
C HIS A 28 2.21 1.68 -12.31
N LEU A 29 1.82 2.91 -12.65
CA LEU A 29 2.43 4.13 -12.16
C LEU A 29 1.55 4.70 -11.04
N THR A 30 2.14 4.93 -9.88
CA THR A 30 1.46 5.56 -8.74
C THR A 30 2.05 6.92 -8.42
N ASN A 31 1.20 7.82 -7.94
CA ASN A 31 1.60 9.07 -7.32
C ASN A 31 0.74 9.30 -6.09
N ASP A 32 1.31 8.96 -4.93
CA ASP A 32 0.67 9.13 -3.65
C ASP A 32 1.23 10.39 -3.00
N ILE A 33 0.32 11.26 -2.58
CA ILE A 33 0.64 12.44 -1.80
C ILE A 33 0.02 12.20 -0.43
N TYR A 34 0.86 12.22 0.59
CA TYR A 34 0.43 12.17 1.98
C TYR A 34 0.63 13.57 2.57
N ILE A 35 -0.48 14.22 2.91
CA ILE A 35 -0.52 15.55 3.51
C ILE A 35 -0.76 15.41 5.02
N PRO A 36 0.20 15.75 5.88
CA PRO A 36 0.00 15.76 7.32
C PRO A 36 -1.23 16.57 7.70
N THR A 37 -2.06 16.13 8.62
CA THR A 37 -3.25 16.89 9.07
C THR A 37 -3.02 17.58 10.41
N GLY A 38 -2.00 17.15 11.15
CA GLY A 38 -1.62 17.69 12.46
C GLY A 38 -0.18 18.16 12.54
N ASN A 39 0.18 18.66 13.72
CA ASN A 39 1.56 18.96 14.07
C ASN A 39 2.20 17.74 14.72
N ASP A 40 3.50 17.58 14.50
CA ASP A 40 4.30 16.61 15.22
C ASP A 40 4.23 16.85 16.74
N VAL A 41 4.18 15.77 17.50
CA VAL A 41 3.96 15.87 18.95
C VAL A 41 5.15 16.41 19.72
N GLU A 42 6.36 16.27 19.21
CA GLU A 42 7.58 16.72 19.89
C GLU A 42 7.96 18.12 19.44
N THR A 43 8.13 18.33 18.14
CA THR A 43 8.56 19.60 17.55
C THR A 43 7.45 20.65 17.49
N LYS A 44 6.18 20.25 17.61
CA LYS A 44 4.99 21.11 17.44
C LYS A 44 4.88 21.77 16.07
N VAL A 45 5.66 21.33 15.10
CA VAL A 45 5.64 21.79 13.71
C VAL A 45 4.94 20.75 12.85
N ARG A 46 4.18 21.19 11.84
CA ARG A 46 3.60 20.28 10.86
C ARG A 46 4.74 19.63 10.03
N PRO A 47 4.79 18.28 9.93
CA PRO A 47 5.75 17.61 9.07
C PRO A 47 5.60 18.02 7.60
N ASN A 48 6.61 17.69 6.78
CA ASN A 48 6.51 17.89 5.35
C ASN A 48 5.48 16.93 4.74
N THR A 49 4.87 17.35 3.63
CA THR A 49 4.14 16.44 2.74
C THR A 49 5.10 15.38 2.22
N VAL A 50 4.68 14.12 2.26
CA VAL A 50 5.43 12.99 1.70
C VAL A 50 4.86 12.63 0.34
N THR A 51 5.74 12.42 -0.62
CA THR A 51 5.39 11.93 -1.96
C THR A 51 5.94 10.53 -2.15
N ASN A 52 5.12 9.62 -2.65
CA ASN A 52 5.51 8.28 -3.07
C ASN A 52 5.20 8.14 -4.57
N LEU A 53 6.25 7.98 -5.38
CA LEU A 53 6.12 7.75 -6.82
C LEU A 53 6.56 6.32 -7.12
N GLY A 54 5.61 5.45 -7.43
CA GLY A 54 5.86 4.03 -7.66
C GLY A 54 5.80 3.65 -9.13
N LEU A 55 6.63 2.69 -9.53
CA LEU A 55 6.49 1.98 -10.80
C LEU A 55 6.60 0.48 -10.55
N THR A 56 5.53 -0.23 -10.88
CA THR A 56 5.39 -1.68 -10.65
C THR A 56 4.91 -2.35 -11.94
N THR A 57 5.31 -3.61 -12.18
CA THR A 57 4.82 -4.38 -13.32
C THR A 57 4.66 -5.86 -13.01
N GLY A 58 3.67 -6.50 -13.62
CA GLY A 58 3.50 -7.96 -13.59
C GLY A 58 4.49 -8.67 -14.51
N VAL A 59 5.19 -9.68 -13.99
CA VAL A 59 6.29 -10.36 -14.69
C VAL A 59 6.02 -11.83 -15.01
N LEU A 60 4.91 -12.41 -14.55
CA LEU A 60 4.52 -13.79 -14.85
C LEU A 60 3.33 -13.88 -15.81
N PRO A 61 3.42 -14.65 -16.91
CA PRO A 61 2.36 -14.77 -17.91
C PRO A 61 1.33 -15.87 -17.59
N TYR A 62 1.13 -16.20 -16.31
CA TYR A 62 0.22 -17.27 -15.89
C TYR A 62 -1.09 -16.69 -15.35
N GLU A 63 -2.22 -17.39 -15.57
CA GLU A 63 -3.54 -16.92 -15.12
C GLU A 63 -3.77 -17.07 -13.61
N LYS A 64 -3.16 -18.09 -12.99
CA LYS A 64 -3.40 -18.46 -11.58
C LYS A 64 -2.27 -18.04 -10.65
N PHE A 65 -1.15 -17.61 -11.21
CA PHE A 65 0.08 -17.32 -10.47
C PHE A 65 0.66 -16.03 -11.01
N ASN A 66 0.54 -14.98 -10.21
CA ASN A 66 0.95 -13.65 -10.60
C ASN A 66 2.15 -13.26 -9.74
N LEU A 67 3.06 -12.50 -10.33
CA LEU A 67 4.19 -11.88 -9.63
C LEU A 67 4.31 -10.47 -10.17
N GLU A 68 4.42 -9.50 -9.29
CA GLU A 68 4.79 -8.14 -9.61
C GLU A 68 6.10 -7.76 -8.94
N LEU A 69 6.85 -6.91 -9.61
CA LEU A 69 8.08 -6.29 -9.13
C LEU A 69 7.99 -4.80 -9.39
N GLY A 70 8.51 -4.00 -8.47
CA GLY A 70 8.50 -2.56 -8.60
C GLY A 70 9.46 -1.87 -7.66
N PHE A 71 9.44 -0.54 -7.76
CA PHE A 71 10.16 0.33 -6.85
C PHE A 71 9.37 1.61 -6.63
N ASP A 72 9.67 2.24 -5.50
CA ASP A 72 9.08 3.48 -5.05
C ASP A 72 10.19 4.51 -4.85
N HIS A 73 9.95 5.73 -5.32
CA HIS A 73 10.71 6.90 -4.93
C HIS A 73 9.90 7.69 -3.89
N ILE A 74 10.37 7.67 -2.65
CA ILE A 74 9.70 8.31 -1.52
C ILE A 74 10.55 9.45 -0.98
N ALA A 75 9.95 10.64 -0.89
CA ALA A 75 10.61 11.85 -0.43
C ALA A 75 9.70 12.69 0.48
N GLY A 76 10.29 13.62 1.22
CA GLY A 76 9.61 14.41 2.25
C GLY A 76 10.03 14.04 3.68
N TYR A 77 10.95 13.09 3.83
CA TYR A 77 11.50 12.66 5.12
C TYR A 77 12.82 13.36 5.47
N GLY A 78 13.21 14.39 4.72
CA GLY A 78 14.37 15.23 5.01
C GLY A 78 15.67 14.49 4.74
N VAL A 79 16.48 14.23 5.77
CA VAL A 79 17.79 13.58 5.57
C VAL A 79 17.69 12.13 5.06
N LEU A 80 16.51 11.48 5.19
CA LEU A 80 16.24 10.18 4.58
C LEU A 80 16.09 10.27 3.05
N ASP A 81 15.80 11.45 2.51
CA ASP A 81 15.64 11.69 1.07
C ASP A 81 16.96 11.53 0.29
N ALA A 82 18.09 11.36 0.99
CA ALA A 82 19.35 10.92 0.39
C ALA A 82 19.33 9.45 -0.08
N TYR A 83 18.33 8.66 0.35
CA TYR A 83 18.13 7.25 0.00
C TYR A 83 16.66 6.97 -0.32
N PRO A 84 16.07 7.66 -1.31
CA PRO A 84 14.62 7.71 -1.51
C PRO A 84 14.06 6.48 -2.23
N ILE A 85 14.91 5.55 -2.66
CA ILE A 85 14.50 4.37 -3.43
C ILE A 85 14.24 3.19 -2.51
N TYR A 86 13.06 2.59 -2.68
CA TYR A 86 12.59 1.38 -2.00
C TYR A 86 12.12 0.37 -3.04
N PHE A 87 12.37 -0.91 -2.81
CA PHE A 87 11.89 -1.97 -3.70
C PHE A 87 10.65 -2.65 -3.14
N ASN A 88 9.82 -3.18 -4.04
CA ASN A 88 8.64 -3.95 -3.70
C ASN A 88 8.50 -5.17 -4.64
N ALA A 89 7.90 -6.23 -4.10
CA ALA A 89 7.63 -7.46 -4.82
C ALA A 89 6.41 -8.14 -4.21
N LYS A 90 5.53 -8.70 -5.04
CA LYS A 90 4.36 -9.43 -4.55
C LYS A 90 4.05 -10.61 -5.46
N PHE A 91 3.95 -11.78 -4.86
CA PHE A 91 3.37 -12.96 -5.48
C PHE A 91 1.91 -13.09 -5.05
N GLY A 92 1.04 -13.49 -5.96
CA GLY A 92 -0.35 -13.73 -5.61
C GLY A 92 -1.07 -14.74 -6.49
N ILE A 93 -2.17 -15.22 -5.95
CA ILE A 93 -3.12 -16.12 -6.57
C ILE A 93 -4.46 -15.39 -6.56
N PRO A 94 -5.11 -15.19 -7.72
CA PRO A 94 -6.38 -14.49 -7.76
C PRO A 94 -7.48 -15.30 -7.06
N GLU A 95 -8.51 -14.60 -6.63
CA GLU A 95 -9.72 -15.24 -6.10
C GLU A 95 -10.27 -16.22 -7.14
N ASN A 96 -10.81 -17.35 -6.69
CA ASN A 96 -11.40 -18.38 -7.53
C ASN A 96 -10.45 -19.18 -8.44
N ALA A 97 -9.13 -18.98 -8.35
CA ALA A 97 -8.14 -19.67 -9.20
C ALA A 97 -8.25 -21.21 -9.18
N PHE A 98 -8.67 -21.79 -8.05
CA PHE A 98 -8.83 -23.23 -7.85
C PHE A 98 -10.26 -23.63 -7.47
N GLY A 99 -11.25 -22.83 -7.86
CA GLY A 99 -12.67 -23.08 -7.62
C GLY A 99 -13.36 -21.93 -6.90
N GLU A 100 -14.69 -21.88 -6.96
CA GLU A 100 -15.54 -20.74 -6.53
C GLU A 100 -15.32 -20.25 -5.09
N PHE A 101 -14.87 -21.13 -4.18
CA PHE A 101 -14.63 -20.77 -2.78
C PHE A 101 -13.17 -20.45 -2.47
N PHE A 102 -12.26 -20.57 -3.44
CA PHE A 102 -10.85 -20.28 -3.22
C PHE A 102 -10.64 -18.76 -2.99
N PRO A 103 -9.95 -18.35 -1.90
CA PRO A 103 -9.68 -16.95 -1.64
C PRO A 103 -8.56 -16.42 -2.54
N ALA A 104 -8.50 -15.12 -2.78
CA ALA A 104 -7.26 -14.51 -3.26
C ALA A 104 -6.18 -14.62 -2.17
N ILE A 105 -4.94 -14.83 -2.57
CA ILE A 105 -3.79 -14.93 -1.67
C ILE A 105 -2.69 -14.01 -2.20
N ALA A 106 -2.02 -13.28 -1.32
CA ALA A 106 -0.79 -12.58 -1.64
C ALA A 106 0.27 -12.78 -0.57
N VAL A 107 1.52 -12.92 -1.01
CA VAL A 107 2.73 -12.87 -0.18
C VAL A 107 3.66 -11.89 -0.84
N GLY A 108 4.16 -10.92 -0.08
CA GLY A 108 4.98 -9.86 -0.66
C GLY A 108 5.88 -9.17 0.34
N SER A 109 6.63 -8.23 -0.20
CA SER A 109 7.52 -7.35 0.52
C SER A 109 7.48 -5.94 -0.05
N TYR A 110 7.56 -4.93 0.80
CA TYR A 110 7.64 -3.53 0.39
C TYR A 110 8.50 -2.74 1.38
N MET A 111 8.83 -1.49 1.03
CA MET A 111 9.76 -0.66 1.80
C MET A 111 11.14 -1.33 1.98
N ILE A 112 11.59 -2.06 0.96
CA ILE A 112 12.92 -2.68 0.93
C ILE A 112 13.93 -1.58 0.59
N GLY A 113 14.46 -0.94 1.62
CA GLY A 113 15.29 0.26 1.47
C GLY A 113 16.72 0.01 1.00
N THR A 114 17.34 1.07 0.47
CA THR A 114 18.73 1.08 0.01
C THR A 114 19.74 1.40 1.12
N LYS A 115 19.33 2.05 2.22
CA LYS A 115 20.19 2.34 3.37
C LYS A 115 19.93 1.35 4.51
N ARG A 116 20.92 0.48 4.76
CA ARG A 116 20.81 -0.65 5.70
C ARG A 116 21.31 -0.35 7.11
N GLY A 117 20.72 -1.06 8.07
CA GLY A 117 21.12 -1.10 9.46
C GLY A 117 20.86 0.20 10.19
N GLY A 118 19.75 0.86 9.86
CA GLY A 118 19.29 2.04 10.59
C GLY A 118 18.59 1.72 11.90
N GLU A 119 18.36 2.78 12.66
CA GLU A 119 17.69 2.78 13.95
C GLU A 119 16.70 3.95 14.01
N ALA A 120 15.54 3.72 14.61
CA ALA A 120 14.50 4.71 14.77
C ALA A 120 15.00 5.90 15.60
N ARG A 121 14.42 7.06 15.36
CA ARG A 121 14.88 8.33 15.93
C ARG A 121 14.31 8.63 17.32
N THR A 122 14.02 7.60 18.11
CA THR A 122 13.28 7.74 19.36
C THR A 122 14.16 7.95 20.59
N ALA A 123 15.39 7.45 20.62
CA ALA A 123 16.40 7.81 21.63
C ALA A 123 17.74 7.09 21.34
N MET A 124 18.86 7.84 21.41
CA MET A 124 20.25 7.36 21.41
C MET A 124 20.76 6.82 20.06
N THR A 125 21.62 7.61 19.41
CA THR A 125 22.37 7.27 18.18
C THR A 125 21.52 6.83 16.99
N SER A 126 20.76 7.76 16.41
CA SER A 126 19.97 7.52 15.20
C SER A 126 20.86 7.30 13.97
N LYS A 127 21.28 6.05 13.75
CA LYS A 127 21.87 5.66 12.48
C LYS A 127 20.78 5.69 11.41
N LEU A 128 21.03 6.45 10.35
CA LEU A 128 20.11 6.56 9.21
C LEU A 128 19.88 5.19 8.56
N GLY A 129 18.62 4.82 8.34
CA GLY A 129 18.23 3.68 7.51
C GLY A 129 16.84 3.83 6.92
N THR A 130 16.65 3.18 5.78
CA THR A 130 15.39 3.12 5.03
C THR A 130 14.92 1.67 4.89
N ASP A 131 15.61 0.73 5.53
CA ASP A 131 15.40 -0.71 5.45
C ASP A 131 14.28 -1.20 6.38
N TYR A 132 13.08 -0.62 6.26
CA TYR A 132 11.91 -1.07 7.02
C TYR A 132 11.57 -2.54 6.72
N ASP A 133 11.84 -2.96 5.48
CA ASP A 133 11.79 -4.36 5.03
C ASP A 133 10.53 -5.08 5.50
N ILE A 134 9.37 -4.59 5.08
CA ILE A 134 8.10 -5.13 5.52
C ILE A 134 7.73 -6.30 4.63
N TYR A 135 7.53 -7.47 5.23
CA TYR A 135 7.06 -8.69 4.59
C TYR A 135 5.66 -9.00 5.09
N TYR A 136 4.81 -9.56 4.23
CA TYR A 136 3.44 -9.86 4.61
C TYR A 136 2.87 -11.08 3.86
N ALA A 137 1.82 -11.64 4.45
CA ALA A 137 0.91 -12.57 3.79
C ALA A 137 -0.54 -12.12 4.06
N LYS A 138 -1.40 -12.20 3.05
CA LYS A 138 -2.79 -11.75 3.11
C LYS A 138 -3.68 -12.67 2.28
N ALA A 139 -4.91 -12.86 2.72
CA ALA A 139 -5.95 -13.57 1.97
C ALA A 139 -7.20 -12.70 1.90
N ALA A 140 -7.96 -12.80 0.80
CA ALA A 140 -9.18 -12.04 0.61
C ALA A 140 -10.29 -12.87 -0.05
N LYS A 141 -11.55 -12.58 0.30
CA LYS A 141 -12.72 -13.22 -0.30
C LYS A 141 -13.84 -12.22 -0.49
N THR A 142 -14.48 -12.28 -1.65
CA THR A 142 -15.69 -11.51 -1.94
C THR A 142 -16.91 -12.25 -1.41
N LEU A 143 -17.71 -11.58 -0.58
CA LEU A 143 -18.89 -12.15 0.06
C LEU A 143 -20.16 -11.54 -0.53
N GLY A 144 -20.49 -11.92 -1.76
CA GLY A 144 -21.67 -11.42 -2.46
C GLY A 144 -21.75 -9.88 -2.46
N PRO A 145 -22.92 -9.27 -2.18
CA PRO A 145 -23.09 -7.82 -2.27
C PRO A 145 -22.45 -7.05 -1.11
N VAL A 146 -21.98 -7.70 -0.03
CA VAL A 146 -21.42 -6.95 1.11
C VAL A 146 -20.00 -6.47 0.86
N GLY A 147 -19.36 -6.90 -0.22
CA GLY A 147 -17.99 -6.52 -0.59
C GLY A 147 -16.98 -7.62 -0.31
N ARG A 148 -15.71 -7.23 -0.36
CA ARG A 148 -14.55 -8.10 -0.17
C ARG A 148 -13.90 -7.82 1.16
N PHE A 149 -13.57 -8.89 1.87
CA PHE A 149 -12.88 -8.84 3.15
C PHE A 149 -11.53 -9.49 3.00
N SER A 150 -10.52 -8.90 3.63
CA SER A 150 -9.18 -9.42 3.63
C SER A 150 -8.56 -9.39 5.02
N VAL A 151 -7.75 -10.41 5.29
CA VAL A 151 -7.01 -10.59 6.55
C VAL A 151 -5.60 -11.04 6.23
N GLY A 152 -4.64 -10.52 6.98
CA GLY A 152 -3.24 -10.86 6.81
C GLY A 152 -2.42 -10.54 8.04
N TYR A 153 -1.12 -10.74 7.90
CA TYR A 153 -0.13 -10.45 8.91
C TYR A 153 1.12 -9.90 8.23
N TYR A 154 1.78 -8.96 8.88
CA TYR A 154 3.05 -8.41 8.43
C TYR A 154 4.12 -8.51 9.53
N ALA A 155 5.38 -8.51 9.12
CA ALA A 155 6.53 -8.33 9.98
C ALA A 155 7.61 -7.52 9.24
N GLY A 156 8.43 -6.76 9.97
CA GLY A 156 9.52 -5.98 9.39
C GLY A 156 10.67 -5.70 10.34
N ASN A 157 11.38 -4.60 10.10
CA ASN A 157 12.61 -4.27 10.82
C ASN A 157 12.34 -3.74 12.24
N LYS A 158 12.75 -4.53 13.23
CA LYS A 158 12.64 -4.26 14.68
C LYS A 158 13.28 -2.97 15.19
N ARG A 159 14.25 -2.43 14.44
CA ARG A 159 14.97 -1.22 14.82
C ARG A 159 14.34 0.05 14.25
N LEU A 160 13.58 -0.06 13.17
CA LEU A 160 12.91 1.07 12.52
C LEU A 160 11.42 1.13 12.86
N LEU A 161 10.77 -0.02 12.95
CA LEU A 161 9.37 -0.17 13.36
C LEU A 161 9.30 -0.28 14.88
N VAL A 162 9.25 0.88 15.53
CA VAL A 162 9.21 0.98 16.99
C VAL A 162 8.06 1.88 17.46
N ASP A 163 7.63 1.67 18.69
CA ASP A 163 6.69 2.53 19.39
C ASP A 163 7.32 3.84 19.89
N GLU A 164 6.54 4.67 20.58
CA GLU A 164 6.97 5.97 21.10
C GLU A 164 8.10 5.87 22.14
N ASN A 165 8.36 4.69 22.68
CA ASN A 165 9.41 4.43 23.66
C ASN A 165 10.65 3.79 23.00
N GLY A 166 10.67 3.64 21.67
CA GLY A 166 11.73 2.95 20.94
C GLY A 166 11.70 1.43 21.09
N LYS A 167 10.60 0.85 21.61
CA LYS A 167 10.43 -0.60 21.69
C LYS A 167 9.93 -1.12 20.35
N SER A 168 10.50 -2.24 19.91
CA SER A 168 10.09 -2.95 18.69
C SER A 168 8.57 -3.17 18.65
N ASP A 169 7.97 -2.76 17.54
CA ASP A 169 6.56 -2.93 17.19
C ASP A 169 6.48 -3.20 15.68
N GLU A 170 7.16 -4.27 15.29
CA GLU A 170 7.54 -4.55 13.90
C GLU A 170 6.53 -5.39 13.13
N ASN A 171 5.45 -5.81 13.76
CA ASN A 171 4.52 -6.77 13.22
C ASN A 171 3.08 -6.47 13.64
N GLY A 172 2.13 -6.99 12.90
CA GLY A 172 0.73 -6.75 13.18
C GLY A 172 -0.21 -7.40 12.17
N ILE A 173 -1.49 -7.31 12.48
CA ILE A 173 -2.55 -7.78 11.60
C ILE A 173 -2.79 -6.78 10.47
N LEU A 174 -3.19 -7.29 9.32
CA LEU A 174 -3.73 -6.52 8.20
C LEU A 174 -5.21 -6.87 8.07
N LEU A 175 -6.08 -5.88 8.02
CA LEU A 175 -7.51 -6.08 7.79
C LEU A 175 -7.98 -5.06 6.76
N CYS A 176 -8.80 -5.47 5.80
CA CYS A 176 -9.48 -4.50 4.95
C CYS A 176 -10.85 -5.01 4.55
N TRP A 177 -11.82 -4.10 4.56
CA TRP A 177 -13.08 -4.23 3.86
C TRP A 177 -13.06 -3.27 2.67
N GLU A 178 -13.49 -3.75 1.52
CA GLU A 178 -13.59 -2.95 0.32
C GLU A 178 -14.80 -3.33 -0.53
N ARG A 179 -15.35 -2.38 -1.29
CA ARG A 179 -16.51 -2.64 -2.14
C ARG A 179 -16.68 -1.61 -3.25
N THR A 180 -16.95 -2.08 -4.46
CA THR A 180 -17.53 -1.26 -5.53
C THR A 180 -18.99 -0.97 -5.22
N MET A 181 -19.36 0.31 -5.18
CA MET A 181 -20.71 0.78 -4.89
C MET A 181 -21.52 0.90 -6.18
N SER A 182 -21.72 -0.22 -6.88
CA SER A 182 -22.45 -0.30 -8.15
C SER A 182 -23.88 0.24 -8.08
N GLU A 183 -24.48 0.30 -6.89
CA GLU A 183 -25.77 0.97 -6.67
C GLU A 183 -25.72 2.50 -6.85
N ILE A 184 -24.54 3.11 -6.79
CA ILE A 184 -24.30 4.54 -7.00
C ILE A 184 -23.60 4.75 -8.35
N SER A 185 -22.47 4.05 -8.55
CA SER A 185 -21.68 4.08 -9.78
C SER A 185 -20.68 2.93 -9.77
N ASP A 186 -20.52 2.27 -10.91
CA ASP A 186 -19.47 1.26 -11.11
C ASP A 186 -18.04 1.82 -11.02
N ASN A 187 -17.90 3.16 -11.03
CA ASN A 187 -16.62 3.86 -10.88
C ASN A 187 -16.27 4.16 -9.42
N LEU A 188 -17.21 3.99 -8.48
CA LEU A 188 -17.02 4.31 -7.06
C LEU A 188 -16.64 3.05 -6.28
N TRP A 189 -15.48 3.08 -5.65
CA TRP A 189 -15.00 2.05 -4.73
C TRP A 189 -14.79 2.65 -3.34
N LEU A 190 -15.19 1.93 -2.28
CA LEU A 190 -14.99 2.32 -0.89
C LEU A 190 -14.08 1.34 -0.18
N SER A 191 -13.33 1.82 0.81
CA SER A 191 -12.53 0.95 1.67
C SER A 191 -12.34 1.47 3.08
N VAL A 192 -12.24 0.52 4.00
CA VAL A 192 -11.73 0.68 5.37
C VAL A 192 -10.63 -0.34 5.56
N ASP A 193 -9.42 0.15 5.78
CA ASP A 193 -8.18 -0.60 5.80
C ASP A 193 -7.45 -0.36 7.13
N TYR A 194 -6.89 -1.40 7.72
CA TYR A 194 -6.23 -1.35 9.02
C TYR A 194 -4.92 -2.13 8.97
N MET A 195 -3.85 -1.43 9.32
CA MET A 195 -2.55 -2.01 9.61
C MET A 195 -2.29 -1.89 11.11
N GLY A 196 -2.17 -3.03 11.78
CA GLY A 196 -1.96 -3.11 13.22
C GLY A 196 -0.58 -2.62 13.66
N GLY A 197 -0.42 -2.39 14.95
CA GLY A 197 0.81 -1.85 15.55
C GLY A 197 0.69 -0.38 15.95
N LYS A 198 1.66 0.07 16.74
CA LYS A 198 1.98 1.42 17.20
C LYS A 198 3.25 2.01 16.57
N SER A 199 3.89 1.33 15.62
CA SER A 199 4.96 1.91 14.81
C SER A 199 4.45 2.96 13.82
N SER A 200 5.36 3.58 13.06
CA SER A 200 5.02 4.61 12.06
C SER A 200 4.16 4.12 10.89
N TYR A 201 3.90 2.81 10.82
CA TYR A 201 3.04 2.17 9.82
C TYR A 201 1.71 1.69 10.38
N GLY A 202 1.51 1.71 11.70
CA GLY A 202 0.23 1.30 12.28
C GLY A 202 -0.84 2.37 12.05
N ALA A 203 -1.88 2.08 11.27
CA ALA A 203 -2.95 3.04 11.00
C ALA A 203 -4.30 2.38 10.70
N LEU A 204 -5.37 3.15 10.92
CA LEU A 204 -6.69 2.95 10.34
C LEU A 204 -6.88 3.95 9.20
N ALA A 205 -7.07 3.46 7.99
CA ALA A 205 -7.33 4.25 6.80
C ALA A 205 -8.73 4.01 6.27
N TYR A 206 -9.37 5.06 5.77
CA TYR A 206 -10.70 4.95 5.16
C TYR A 206 -10.90 6.02 4.11
N GLY A 207 -11.61 5.68 3.05
CA GLY A 207 -11.75 6.55 1.90
C GLY A 207 -12.48 5.91 0.74
N PHE A 208 -12.32 6.53 -0.42
CA PHE A 208 -12.92 6.06 -1.65
C PHE A 208 -11.94 6.22 -2.81
N SER A 209 -12.16 5.45 -3.87
CA SER A 209 -11.52 5.62 -5.16
C SER A 209 -12.58 5.98 -6.20
N TRP A 210 -12.20 6.88 -7.11
CA TRP A 210 -12.98 7.17 -8.30
C TRP A 210 -12.20 6.77 -9.54
N LYS A 211 -12.82 5.94 -10.37
CA LYS A 211 -12.29 5.52 -11.67
C LYS A 211 -12.70 6.51 -12.76
N PHE A 212 -11.72 7.17 -13.38
CA PHE A 212 -11.95 8.14 -14.47
C PHE A 212 -11.93 7.49 -15.85
N SER A 213 -11.20 6.39 -15.99
CA SER A 213 -11.14 5.59 -17.20
C SER A 213 -10.79 4.13 -16.85
N PRO A 214 -10.83 3.17 -17.80
CA PRO A 214 -10.48 1.78 -17.52
C PRO A 214 -9.15 1.58 -16.79
N ASN A 215 -8.19 2.49 -17.00
CA ASN A 215 -6.81 2.40 -16.54
C ASN A 215 -6.34 3.63 -15.74
N VAL A 216 -7.25 4.52 -15.32
CA VAL A 216 -6.92 5.68 -14.48
C VAL A 216 -7.94 5.82 -13.35
N SER A 217 -7.45 5.85 -12.13
CA SER A 217 -8.25 6.08 -10.92
C SER A 217 -7.52 6.95 -9.91
N MET A 218 -8.27 7.49 -8.95
CA MET A 218 -7.69 8.24 -7.85
C MET A 218 -8.36 7.89 -6.53
N ILE A 219 -7.55 7.55 -5.52
CA ILE A 219 -7.98 7.36 -4.13
C ILE A 219 -7.95 8.71 -3.41
N PHE A 220 -8.97 8.95 -2.57
CA PHE A 220 -9.01 10.00 -1.57
C PHE A 220 -9.30 9.37 -0.22
N ALA A 221 -8.42 9.57 0.74
CA ALA A 221 -8.56 8.90 2.02
C ALA A 221 -7.99 9.70 3.19
N TYR A 222 -8.46 9.36 4.38
CA TYR A 222 -7.85 9.78 5.64
C TYR A 222 -7.15 8.59 6.28
N VAL A 223 -5.93 8.80 6.76
CA VAL A 223 -5.10 7.81 7.46
C VAL A 223 -4.92 8.29 8.90
N ASN A 224 -5.55 7.56 9.81
CA ASN A 224 -5.51 7.79 11.24
C ASN A 224 -4.43 6.90 11.86
N GLN A 225 -3.29 7.49 12.24
CA GLN A 225 -2.17 6.75 12.82
C GLN A 225 -2.55 6.21 14.19
N ASN A 226 -2.26 4.94 14.44
CA ASN A 226 -2.59 4.25 15.69
C ASN A 226 -1.83 4.85 16.88
N ASN A 227 -0.62 5.36 16.65
CA ASN A 227 0.20 5.97 17.68
C ASN A 227 0.30 7.50 17.53
N LYS A 228 -0.51 8.21 18.30
CA LYS A 228 -0.49 9.69 18.34
C LYS A 228 0.69 10.28 19.11
N LYS A 229 1.50 9.45 19.77
CA LYS A 229 2.61 9.90 20.62
C LYS A 229 3.98 9.72 19.96
N LEU A 230 4.02 9.04 18.82
CA LEU A 230 5.26 8.81 18.08
C LEU A 230 5.67 10.09 17.34
N SER A 231 6.88 10.59 17.62
CA SER A 231 7.43 11.73 16.89
C SER A 231 7.70 11.37 15.42
N GLY A 232 7.52 12.36 14.53
CA GLY A 232 7.62 12.23 13.09
C GLY A 232 6.37 11.62 12.43
N VAL A 233 5.35 11.27 13.21
CA VAL A 233 4.15 10.57 12.74
C VAL A 233 2.92 11.40 13.10
N THR A 234 2.12 11.73 12.08
CA THR A 234 0.84 12.43 12.22
C THR A 234 -0.23 11.72 11.42
N ASP A 235 -1.48 12.13 11.57
CA ASP A 235 -2.50 11.74 10.62
C ASP A 235 -2.25 12.35 9.25
N TRP A 236 -2.79 11.72 8.22
CA TRP A 236 -2.62 12.15 6.84
C TRP A 236 -3.97 12.20 6.14
N PHE A 237 -4.14 13.21 5.31
CA PHE A 237 -5.04 13.13 4.17
C PHE A 237 -4.20 12.70 2.98
N THR A 238 -4.65 11.68 2.24
CA THR A 238 -3.92 11.16 1.08
C THR A 238 -4.74 11.23 -0.19
N THR A 239 -4.05 11.55 -1.27
CA THR A 239 -4.52 11.38 -2.64
C THR A 239 -3.57 10.48 -3.39
N GLN A 240 -4.07 9.45 -4.07
CA GLN A 240 -3.23 8.47 -4.78
C GLN A 240 -3.74 8.37 -6.20
N LEU A 241 -2.94 8.82 -7.17
CA LEU A 241 -3.26 8.70 -8.58
C LEU A 241 -2.61 7.44 -9.13
N ASP A 242 -3.44 6.61 -9.77
CA ASP A 242 -3.00 5.36 -10.37
C ASP A 242 -3.24 5.39 -11.87
N ILE A 243 -2.22 4.97 -12.62
CA ILE A 243 -2.27 4.85 -14.07
C ILE A 243 -1.70 3.50 -14.50
N ASP A 244 -2.55 2.67 -15.10
CA ASP A 244 -2.16 1.40 -15.68
C ASP A 244 -1.96 1.55 -17.19
N PHE A 245 -0.92 0.92 -17.74
CA PHE A 245 -0.70 0.91 -19.19
C PHE A 245 0.06 -0.34 -19.61
N ASP A 246 -0.38 -0.93 -20.72
CA ASP A 246 0.26 -2.10 -21.30
C ASP A 246 1.29 -1.67 -22.35
N VAL A 247 2.55 -2.05 -22.14
CA VAL A 247 3.66 -1.67 -23.03
C VAL A 247 4.00 -2.79 -24.02
N PHE A 248 3.48 -4.01 -23.81
CA PHE A 248 3.85 -5.19 -24.60
C PHE A 248 2.76 -5.66 -25.56
N THR A 249 1.48 -5.37 -25.31
CA THR A 249 0.38 -5.85 -26.16
C THR A 249 -0.06 -4.89 -27.26
N GLY A 250 0.62 -3.74 -27.41
CA GLY A 250 0.38 -2.73 -28.45
C GLY A 250 0.51 -3.16 -29.92
N LYS A 251 0.58 -4.46 -30.23
CA LYS A 251 0.48 -5.03 -31.59
C LYS A 251 -0.27 -6.37 -31.59
N LYS A 252 -1.58 -6.36 -31.36
CA LYS A 252 -2.49 -7.40 -31.86
C LYS A 252 -3.74 -6.80 -32.51
N GLU A 253 -3.53 -5.85 -33.41
CA GLU A 253 -4.49 -5.56 -34.49
C GLU A 253 -3.74 -5.63 -35.82
N LYS A 254 -3.87 -6.78 -36.49
CA LYS A 254 -3.88 -6.93 -37.95
C LYS A 254 -4.79 -8.09 -38.29
#